data_AF-K1SWA7-F1
#
_entry.id   AF-K1SWA7-F1
#
_cell.length_a   1.000
_cell.length_b   1.000
_cell.length_c   1.000
_cell.angle_alpha   90.00
_cell.angle_beta   90.00
_cell.angle_gamma   90.00
#
_symmetry.space_group_name_H-M   'P 1'
#
loop_
_entity.id
_entity.type
_entity.pdbx_description
1 polymer ?
#
loop_
_entity_poly.entity_id
_entity_poly.type
_entity_poly.pdbx_seq_one_letter_code
_entity_poly.pdbx_strand_id
1 'polypeptide(L)'
;MEKKANRLYLWPIRPNGTEGNWQLGKDELKERLSKGYIKWGKITNTGIYVTFLKRGSIQKIEDKEVNVVGRDVVSGTVLVDNSNYSRSFIPGTQWNIANHDASYKGTQLLSKFIGNRFPFPKSLYAVHDVIRFFVANNPNALILDFFSGSGTTLHAVNLLNKEDGGHRRCIMVTNNEVSAEEEKAFRAKGLHKGDEEWEKFGIARYVNWPRTKCSILGVDVNGNPIQGDYITSNTEEKVVKRSIKQISLDLRDDSLGTKLK
;
A
#
# COMPACT_ATOMS: atom_id res chain seq x y z
N MET A 1 11.04 -13.73 -18.41
CA MET A 1 11.27 -15.17 -18.11
C MET A 1 11.81 -15.81 -19.37
N GLU A 2 12.80 -16.68 -19.22
CA GLU A 2 13.45 -17.35 -20.36
C GLU A 2 13.50 -18.85 -20.11
N LYS A 3 13.15 -19.65 -21.11
CA LYS A 3 13.24 -21.12 -21.07
C LYS A 3 14.47 -21.53 -21.88
N LYS A 4 15.44 -22.17 -21.22
CA LYS A 4 16.62 -22.74 -21.88
C LYS A 4 16.81 -24.16 -21.37
N ALA A 5 16.74 -25.13 -22.30
CA ALA A 5 16.68 -26.55 -21.98
C ALA A 5 15.57 -26.87 -20.95
N ASN A 6 15.83 -27.75 -19.97
CA ASN A 6 14.93 -28.08 -18.85
C ASN A 6 15.01 -27.09 -17.68
N ARG A 7 15.42 -25.84 -17.92
CA ARG A 7 15.54 -24.81 -16.88
C ARG A 7 14.73 -23.58 -17.22
N LEU A 8 14.17 -22.99 -16.18
CA LEU A 8 13.46 -21.73 -16.24
C LEU A 8 14.30 -20.64 -15.58
N TYR A 9 14.60 -19.59 -16.34
CA TYR A 9 15.32 -18.42 -15.88
C TYR A 9 14.31 -17.31 -15.60
N LEU A 10 14.29 -16.87 -14.35
CA LEU A 10 13.46 -15.76 -13.90
C LEU A 10 14.34 -14.52 -13.79
N TRP A 11 13.92 -13.46 -14.46
CA TRP A 11 14.57 -12.17 -14.44
C TRP A 11 13.65 -11.19 -13.70
N PRO A 12 14.18 -10.29 -12.85
CA PRO A 12 13.38 -9.35 -12.08
C PRO A 12 12.91 -8.18 -12.98
N ILE A 13 12.17 -8.48 -14.05
CA ILE A 13 11.68 -7.48 -15.00
C ILE A 13 10.27 -7.05 -14.59
N ARG A 14 10.03 -5.74 -14.50
CA ARG A 14 8.73 -5.16 -14.17
C ARG A 14 7.78 -5.19 -15.39
N PRO A 15 6.45 -5.07 -15.21
CA PRO A 15 5.50 -5.08 -16.33
C PRO A 15 5.74 -4.00 -17.41
N ASN A 16 6.36 -2.88 -17.04
CA ASN A 16 6.74 -1.79 -17.93
C ASN A 16 8.07 -2.04 -18.67
N GLY A 17 8.66 -3.23 -18.58
CA GLY A 17 9.91 -3.60 -19.25
C GLY A 17 11.19 -3.16 -18.54
N THR A 18 11.11 -2.35 -17.49
CA THR A 18 12.30 -1.91 -16.73
C THR A 18 12.83 -3.01 -15.82
N GLU A 19 14.14 -3.06 -15.63
CA GLU A 19 14.79 -3.96 -14.68
C GLU A 19 14.43 -3.60 -13.23
N GLY A 20 14.43 -4.62 -12.38
CA GLY A 20 14.22 -4.53 -10.94
C GLY A 20 15.29 -5.35 -10.21
N ASN A 21 15.20 -5.34 -8.88
CA ASN A 21 16.18 -6.02 -8.03
C ASN A 21 15.50 -7.17 -7.27
N TRP A 22 16.22 -8.27 -7.11
CA TRP A 22 15.83 -9.32 -6.17
C TRP A 22 15.93 -8.78 -4.73
N GLN A 23 14.94 -9.09 -3.90
CA GLN A 23 14.95 -8.66 -2.49
C GLN A 23 15.86 -9.53 -1.61
N LEU A 24 16.32 -10.68 -2.11
CA LEU A 24 17.16 -11.63 -1.39
C LEU A 24 18.47 -11.84 -2.17
N GLY A 25 19.57 -11.92 -1.43
CA GLY A 25 20.85 -12.37 -1.97
C GLY A 25 20.85 -13.86 -2.30
N LYS A 26 21.83 -14.31 -3.08
CA LYS A 26 21.96 -15.71 -3.53
C LYS A 26 21.98 -16.71 -2.38
N ASP A 27 22.75 -16.44 -1.33
CA ASP A 27 22.94 -17.40 -0.23
C ASP A 27 21.72 -17.46 0.67
N GLU A 28 21.13 -16.30 0.98
CA GLU A 28 19.86 -16.22 1.72
C GLU A 28 18.70 -16.89 0.98
N LEU A 29 18.66 -16.77 -0.35
CA LEU A 29 17.67 -17.47 -1.18
C LEU A 29 17.81 -18.99 -1.03
N LYS A 30 19.04 -19.53 -1.08
CA LYS A 30 19.29 -20.97 -0.92
C LYS A 30 18.88 -21.45 0.47
N GLU A 31 19.20 -20.71 1.51
CA GLU A 31 18.82 -21.05 2.88
C GLU A 31 17.30 -21.06 3.06
N ARG A 32 16.62 -20.01 2.60
CA ARG A 32 15.16 -19.93 2.69
C ARG A 32 14.47 -21.00 1.83
N LEU A 33 15.08 -21.40 0.71
CA LEU A 33 14.57 -22.49 -0.12
C LEU A 33 14.65 -23.84 0.61
N SER A 34 15.79 -24.16 1.25
CA SER A 34 15.97 -25.43 1.96
C SER A 34 15.03 -25.58 3.15
N LYS A 35 14.69 -24.46 3.81
CA LYS A 35 13.72 -24.41 4.92
C LYS A 35 12.26 -24.38 4.45
N GLY A 36 11.98 -24.26 3.15
CA GLY A 36 10.61 -24.19 2.61
C GLY A 36 9.93 -22.83 2.81
N TYR A 37 10.70 -21.75 2.99
CA TYR A 37 10.19 -20.39 3.21
C TYR A 37 9.94 -19.59 1.94
N ILE A 38 10.04 -20.24 0.78
CA ILE A 38 9.79 -19.68 -0.55
C ILE A 38 8.58 -20.39 -1.16
N LYS A 39 7.70 -19.60 -1.76
CA LYS A 39 6.52 -20.05 -2.49
C LYS A 39 6.63 -19.66 -3.96
N TRP A 40 6.45 -20.64 -4.83
CA TRP A 40 6.35 -20.45 -6.27
C TRP A 40 4.88 -20.33 -6.67
N GLY A 41 4.55 -19.25 -7.38
CA GLY A 41 3.24 -19.07 -8.00
C GLY A 41 3.06 -19.90 -9.27
N LYS A 42 1.89 -19.79 -9.88
CA LYS A 42 1.63 -20.41 -11.20
C LYS A 42 2.47 -19.73 -12.27
N ILE A 43 2.81 -20.49 -13.31
CA ILE A 43 3.41 -19.94 -14.52
C ILE A 43 2.34 -19.14 -15.25
N THR A 44 2.63 -17.88 -15.52
CA THR A 44 1.77 -16.97 -16.28
C THR A 44 2.53 -16.42 -17.48
N ASN A 45 1.83 -15.77 -18.41
CA ASN A 45 2.42 -15.09 -19.57
C ASN A 45 3.43 -14.01 -19.15
N THR A 46 3.27 -13.44 -17.95
CA THR A 46 4.15 -12.41 -17.38
C THR A 46 5.31 -12.98 -16.54
N GLY A 47 5.37 -14.30 -16.32
CA GLY A 47 6.41 -14.98 -15.53
C GLY A 47 5.86 -15.78 -14.35
N ILE A 48 6.72 -16.08 -13.37
CA ILE A 48 6.35 -16.74 -12.11
C ILE A 48 6.43 -15.71 -10.99
N TYR A 49 5.36 -15.58 -10.22
CA TYR A 49 5.38 -14.80 -8.98
C TYR A 49 6.07 -15.62 -7.87
N VAL A 50 7.16 -15.09 -7.33
CA VAL A 50 7.90 -15.73 -6.23
C VAL A 50 7.66 -14.93 -4.96
N THR A 51 7.17 -15.58 -3.92
CA THR A 51 6.95 -14.96 -2.59
C THR A 51 7.85 -15.64 -1.57
N PHE A 52 8.34 -14.88 -0.58
CA PHE A 52 9.15 -15.42 0.51
C PHE A 52 8.65 -14.89 1.85
N LEU A 53 8.82 -15.69 2.91
CA LEU A 53 8.51 -15.26 4.26
C LEU A 53 9.46 -14.15 4.70
N LYS A 54 8.94 -13.12 5.38
CA LYS A 54 9.77 -12.06 5.98
C LYS A 54 10.49 -12.59 7.21
N ARG A 55 11.63 -12.00 7.58
CA ARG A 55 12.45 -12.42 8.74
C ARG A 55 11.64 -12.58 10.02
N GLY A 56 10.75 -11.63 10.33
CA GLY A 56 9.88 -11.73 11.51
C GLY A 56 8.88 -12.89 11.48
N SER A 57 8.45 -13.36 10.30
CA SER A 57 7.61 -14.56 10.20
C SER A 57 8.44 -15.84 10.36
N ILE A 58 9.67 -15.84 9.86
CA ILE A 58 10.63 -16.93 10.04
C ILE A 58 10.94 -17.09 11.53
N GLN A 59 11.25 -15.99 12.21
CA GLN A 59 11.55 -15.96 13.64
C GLN A 59 10.42 -16.60 14.47
N LYS A 60 9.16 -16.28 14.16
CA LYS A 60 8.00 -16.89 14.86
C LYS A 60 7.88 -18.40 14.65
N ILE A 61 8.30 -18.90 13.50
CA ILE A 61 8.34 -20.34 13.21
C ILE A 61 9.50 -20.98 13.98
N GLU A 62 10.68 -20.35 13.98
CA GLU A 62 11.88 -20.84 14.67
C GLU A 62 11.71 -20.81 16.20
N ASP A 63 11.04 -19.78 16.74
CA ASP A 63 10.69 -19.62 18.16
C ASP A 63 9.49 -20.48 18.60
N LYS A 64 8.90 -21.25 17.67
CA LYS A 64 7.72 -22.10 17.89
C LYS A 64 6.47 -21.33 18.37
N GLU A 65 6.41 -20.02 18.14
CA GLU A 65 5.17 -19.23 18.33
C GLU A 65 4.09 -19.63 17.31
N VAL A 66 4.52 -20.15 16.15
CA VAL A 66 3.67 -20.63 15.07
C VAL A 66 4.07 -22.05 14.70
N ASN A 67 3.13 -22.99 14.79
CA ASN A 67 3.40 -24.39 14.53
C ASN A 67 3.37 -24.71 13.03
N VAL A 68 4.36 -25.48 12.58
CA VAL A 68 4.38 -26.05 11.23
C VAL A 68 3.54 -27.31 11.20
N VAL A 69 2.46 -27.32 10.42
CA VAL A 69 1.54 -28.45 10.25
C VAL A 69 2.05 -29.43 9.22
N GLY A 70 2.88 -28.95 8.28
CA GLY A 70 3.44 -29.77 7.22
C GLY A 70 4.11 -28.94 6.15
N ARG A 71 4.36 -29.56 5.00
CA ARG A 71 4.89 -28.89 3.81
C ARG A 71 4.00 -29.23 2.63
N ASP A 72 3.82 -28.25 1.75
CA ASP A 72 3.18 -28.47 0.47
C ASP A 72 3.97 -29.51 -0.34
N VAL A 73 3.27 -30.56 -0.79
CA VAL A 73 3.87 -31.71 -1.48
C VAL A 73 4.44 -31.35 -2.86
N VAL A 74 4.00 -30.24 -3.46
CA VAL A 74 4.43 -29.81 -4.79
C VAL A 74 5.54 -28.76 -4.68
N SER A 75 5.40 -27.78 -3.78
CA SER A 75 6.33 -26.65 -3.69
C SER A 75 7.34 -26.76 -2.53
N GLY A 76 7.17 -27.71 -1.61
CA GLY A 76 7.98 -27.84 -0.39
C GLY A 76 7.76 -26.70 0.62
N THR A 77 6.77 -25.84 0.37
CA THR A 77 6.51 -24.63 1.18
C THR A 77 5.90 -25.01 2.53
N VAL A 78 6.38 -24.39 3.61
CA VAL A 78 5.88 -24.62 4.96
C VAL A 78 4.41 -24.23 5.10
N LEU A 79 3.59 -25.14 5.63
CA LEU A 79 2.21 -24.91 6.02
C LEU A 79 2.17 -24.66 7.53
N VAL A 80 1.59 -23.54 7.95
CA VAL A 80 1.55 -23.11 9.35
C VAL A 80 0.12 -23.06 9.88
N ASP A 81 -0.07 -23.46 11.14
CA ASP A 81 -1.31 -23.25 11.88
C ASP A 81 -1.14 -22.07 12.84
N ASN A 82 -1.93 -21.02 12.61
CA ASN A 82 -1.97 -19.82 13.43
C ASN A 82 -3.20 -19.78 14.36
N SER A 83 -3.97 -20.88 14.47
CA SER A 83 -5.23 -20.92 15.24
C SER A 83 -5.06 -20.54 16.71
N ASN A 84 -3.95 -20.93 17.33
CA ASN A 84 -3.62 -20.65 18.74
C ASN A 84 -2.75 -19.41 18.95
N TYR A 85 -2.38 -18.69 17.88
CA TYR A 85 -1.53 -17.51 17.99
C TYR A 85 -2.37 -16.28 18.37
N SER A 86 -2.42 -15.94 19.66
CA SER A 86 -2.92 -14.65 20.13
C SER A 86 -1.83 -13.59 19.95
N ARG A 87 -2.04 -12.67 19.01
CA ARG A 87 -1.10 -11.56 18.78
C ARG A 87 -1.13 -10.60 19.97
N SER A 88 -0.21 -10.74 20.92
CA SER A 88 0.11 -9.65 21.85
C SER A 88 0.83 -8.57 21.04
N PHE A 89 0.25 -7.37 20.99
CA PHE A 89 0.89 -6.23 20.36
C PHE A 89 1.06 -5.15 21.41
N ILE A 90 2.31 -4.76 21.66
CA ILE A 90 2.60 -3.51 22.36
C ILE A 90 2.19 -2.39 21.40
N PRO A 91 1.28 -1.49 21.78
CA PRO A 91 0.87 -0.38 20.93
C PRO A 91 2.11 0.39 20.46
N GLY A 92 2.39 0.33 19.16
CA GLY A 92 3.46 1.11 18.56
C GLY A 92 3.10 2.60 18.55
N THR A 93 4.11 3.44 18.38
CA THR A 93 3.93 4.90 18.16
C THR A 93 3.52 5.22 16.72
N GLN A 94 3.33 4.21 15.87
CA GLN A 94 3.02 4.35 14.45
C GLN A 94 1.61 3.86 14.16
N TRP A 95 0.89 4.62 13.33
CA TRP A 95 -0.41 4.21 12.84
C TRP A 95 -0.26 3.05 11.86
N ASN A 96 -0.86 1.91 12.18
CA ASN A 96 -0.89 0.72 11.33
C ASN A 96 -2.32 0.47 10.83
N ILE A 97 -2.81 1.39 10.00
CA ILE A 97 -4.17 1.38 9.46
C ILE A 97 -4.06 1.25 7.93
N ALA A 98 -4.78 0.30 7.34
CA ALA A 98 -4.67 0.00 5.90
C ALA A 98 -4.97 1.21 5.01
N ASN A 99 -5.92 2.07 5.41
CA ASN A 99 -6.23 3.30 4.67
C ASN A 99 -5.13 4.37 4.78
N HIS A 100 -4.18 4.25 5.71
CA HIS A 100 -3.08 5.21 5.85
C HIS A 100 -1.87 4.86 4.97
N ASP A 101 -1.94 3.78 4.19
CA ASP A 101 -0.87 3.39 3.27
C ASP A 101 -0.66 4.43 2.15
N ALA A 102 0.54 5.03 2.10
CA ALA A 102 0.87 6.07 1.14
C ALA A 102 1.06 5.56 -0.30
N SER A 103 1.28 4.27 -0.51
CA SER A 103 1.42 3.72 -1.86
C SER A 103 0.06 3.58 -2.54
N TYR A 104 -0.92 3.00 -1.84
CA TYR A 104 -2.28 2.83 -2.37
C TYR A 104 -3.10 4.11 -2.26
N LYS A 105 -3.07 4.77 -1.10
CA LYS A 105 -3.94 5.92 -0.79
C LYS A 105 -3.23 7.27 -0.95
N GLY A 106 -1.95 7.26 -1.31
CA GLY A 106 -1.20 8.42 -1.79
C GLY A 106 -0.93 8.31 -3.29
N THR A 107 0.04 7.47 -3.68
CA THR A 107 0.54 7.38 -5.06
C THR A 107 -0.53 6.93 -6.04
N GLN A 108 -1.09 5.72 -5.88
CA GLN A 108 -2.10 5.21 -6.82
C GLN A 108 -3.35 6.08 -6.86
N LEU A 109 -3.73 6.64 -5.70
CA LEU A 109 -4.81 7.61 -5.62
C LEU A 109 -4.52 8.83 -6.50
N LEU A 110 -3.39 9.50 -6.28
CA LEU A 110 -3.00 10.69 -7.04
C LEU A 110 -2.89 10.41 -8.54
N SER A 111 -2.40 9.23 -8.91
CA SER A 111 -2.26 8.82 -10.31
C SER A 111 -3.59 8.80 -11.08
N LYS A 112 -4.73 8.62 -10.39
CA LYS A 112 -6.06 8.73 -11.02
C LYS A 112 -6.43 10.16 -11.42
N PHE A 113 -5.85 11.17 -10.76
CA PHE A 113 -6.14 12.58 -11.01
C PHE A 113 -5.22 13.13 -12.10
N ILE A 114 -3.92 12.87 -11.96
CA ILE A 114 -2.88 13.55 -12.74
C ILE A 114 -1.82 12.60 -13.34
N GLY A 115 -1.93 11.29 -13.13
CA GLY A 115 -0.89 10.31 -13.50
C GLY A 115 0.30 10.24 -12.53
N ASN A 116 1.35 9.52 -12.91
CA ASN A 116 2.54 9.27 -12.07
C ASN A 116 3.53 10.45 -12.12
N ARG A 117 3.11 11.64 -11.64
CA ARG A 117 3.89 12.89 -11.78
C ARG A 117 4.52 13.42 -10.49
N PHE A 118 4.15 12.87 -9.34
CA PHE A 118 4.69 13.28 -8.05
C PHE A 118 5.11 12.06 -7.24
N PRO A 119 6.37 11.97 -6.81
CA PRO A 119 6.83 10.84 -6.01
C PRO A 119 6.38 11.03 -4.55
N PHE A 120 5.96 9.93 -3.92
CA PHE A 120 5.69 9.86 -2.48
C PHE A 120 4.67 10.90 -1.93
N PRO A 121 3.50 11.11 -2.57
CA PRO A 121 2.43 11.87 -1.93
C PRO A 121 2.01 11.17 -0.62
N LYS A 122 1.61 11.96 0.37
CA LYS A 122 1.07 11.41 1.62
C LYS A 122 -0.25 10.69 1.34
N SER A 123 -0.61 9.74 2.19
CA SER A 123 -1.95 9.13 2.12
C SER A 123 -3.01 10.20 2.41
N LEU A 124 -4.04 10.27 1.55
CA LEU A 124 -5.19 11.15 1.77
C LEU A 124 -5.83 10.89 3.14
N TYR A 125 -6.07 9.62 3.47
CA TYR A 125 -6.81 9.25 4.67
C TYR A 125 -5.97 9.39 5.95
N ALA A 126 -4.65 9.27 5.86
CA ALA A 126 -3.79 9.59 6.99
C ALA A 126 -3.88 11.08 7.36
N VAL A 127 -3.77 11.97 6.35
CA VAL A 127 -3.86 13.42 6.57
C VAL A 127 -5.27 13.83 7.01
N HIS A 128 -6.30 13.20 6.43
CA HIS A 128 -7.69 13.34 6.86
C HIS A 128 -7.88 13.06 8.35
N ASP A 129 -7.46 11.89 8.83
CA ASP A 129 -7.62 11.52 10.24
C ASP A 129 -6.81 12.42 11.18
N VAL A 130 -5.59 12.81 10.78
CA VAL A 130 -4.79 13.78 11.54
C VAL A 130 -5.56 15.09 11.71
N ILE A 131 -6.06 15.68 10.61
CA ILE A 131 -6.81 16.94 10.67
C ILE A 131 -8.06 16.74 11.52
N ARG A 132 -8.89 15.74 11.21
CA ARG A 132 -10.14 15.41 11.91
C ARG A 132 -9.94 15.37 13.42
N PHE A 133 -8.87 14.72 13.88
CA PHE A 133 -8.58 14.57 15.30
C PHE A 133 -8.45 15.93 16.02
N PHE A 134 -7.82 16.92 15.38
CA PHE A 134 -7.60 18.24 15.98
C PHE A 134 -8.74 19.23 15.76
N VAL A 135 -9.54 19.07 14.70
CA VAL A 135 -10.59 20.04 14.33
C VAL A 135 -12.01 19.46 14.31
N ALA A 136 -12.23 18.31 14.96
CA ALA A 136 -13.55 17.68 15.08
C ALA A 136 -14.61 18.66 15.60
N ASN A 137 -14.28 19.42 16.65
CA ASN A 137 -15.18 20.40 17.26
C ASN A 137 -15.01 21.82 16.71
N ASN A 138 -14.28 21.99 15.59
CA ASN A 138 -14.06 23.29 14.96
C ASN A 138 -14.34 23.20 13.45
N PRO A 139 -15.63 23.25 13.05
CA PRO A 139 -16.02 23.15 11.64
C PRO A 139 -15.60 24.35 10.80
N ASN A 140 -15.08 25.44 11.38
CA ASN A 140 -14.66 26.65 10.68
C ASN A 140 -13.14 26.87 10.73
N ALA A 141 -12.38 25.84 11.13
CA ALA A 141 -10.93 25.92 11.33
C ALA A 141 -10.19 26.43 10.08
N LEU A 142 -9.10 27.17 10.31
CA LEU A 142 -8.13 27.53 9.28
C LEU A 142 -6.91 26.62 9.42
N ILE A 143 -6.66 25.79 8.41
CA ILE A 143 -5.52 24.89 8.32
C ILE A 143 -4.44 25.54 7.45
N LEU A 144 -3.19 25.51 7.90
CA LEU A 144 -2.02 25.97 7.13
C LEU A 144 -1.10 24.78 6.87
N ASP A 145 -0.74 24.58 5.61
CA ASP A 145 0.29 23.64 5.19
C ASP A 145 1.34 24.38 4.37
N PHE A 146 2.49 24.66 4.99
CA PHE A 146 3.58 25.39 4.36
C PHE A 146 4.54 24.51 3.54
N PHE A 147 4.28 23.20 3.48
CA PHE A 147 5.00 22.22 2.66
C PHE A 147 4.01 21.34 1.89
N SER A 148 3.04 22.00 1.24
CA SER A 148 1.88 21.30 0.69
C SER A 148 2.19 20.31 -0.42
N GLY A 149 3.31 20.50 -1.16
CA GLY A 149 3.80 19.59 -2.18
C GLY A 149 2.68 19.18 -3.14
N SER A 150 2.26 17.92 -3.11
CA SER A 150 1.16 17.42 -3.95
C SER A 150 -0.22 18.01 -3.68
N GLY A 151 -0.46 18.74 -2.58
CA GLY A 151 -1.77 19.27 -2.21
C GLY A 151 -2.66 18.26 -1.47
N THR A 152 -2.06 17.35 -0.69
CA THR A 152 -2.82 16.32 0.03
C THR A 152 -3.69 16.91 1.15
N THR A 153 -3.20 17.96 1.82
CA THR A 153 -3.89 18.60 2.95
C THR A 153 -5.21 19.26 2.55
N LEU A 154 -5.24 20.10 1.51
CA LEU A 154 -6.49 20.68 1.05
C LEU A 154 -7.49 19.63 0.58
N HIS A 155 -7.01 18.57 -0.10
CA HIS A 155 -7.88 17.45 -0.48
C HIS A 155 -8.52 16.80 0.76
N ALA A 156 -7.74 16.56 1.82
CA ALA A 156 -8.27 16.03 3.07
C ALA A 156 -9.28 16.99 3.74
N VAL A 157 -9.04 18.30 3.70
CA VAL A 157 -9.99 19.32 4.22
C VAL A 157 -11.30 19.32 3.43
N ASN A 158 -11.23 19.25 2.10
CA ASN A 158 -12.41 19.17 1.24
C ASN A 158 -13.24 17.91 1.54
N LEU A 159 -12.57 16.78 1.76
CA LEU A 159 -13.22 15.53 2.15
C LEU A 159 -13.93 15.69 3.50
N LEU A 160 -13.24 16.22 4.53
CA LEU A 160 -13.86 16.45 5.83
C LEU A 160 -15.11 17.33 5.75
N ASN A 161 -15.01 18.48 5.07
CA ASN A 161 -16.15 19.38 4.88
C ASN A 161 -17.30 18.71 4.13
N LYS A 162 -17.00 17.80 3.20
CA LYS A 162 -18.02 17.02 2.49
C LYS A 162 -18.67 15.97 3.38
N GLU A 163 -17.91 15.33 4.26
CA GLU A 163 -18.37 14.29 5.18
C GLU A 163 -19.22 14.83 6.33
N ASP A 164 -18.81 15.95 6.94
CA ASP A 164 -19.44 16.48 8.16
C ASP A 164 -20.17 17.82 7.99
N GLY A 165 -20.20 18.36 6.77
CA GLY A 165 -20.86 19.64 6.47
C GLY A 165 -20.09 20.87 6.97
N GLY A 166 -18.83 20.72 7.38
CA GLY A 166 -17.99 21.83 7.83
C GLY A 166 -17.61 22.85 6.75
N HIS A 167 -17.03 23.96 7.19
CA HIS A 167 -16.54 25.07 6.37
C HIS A 167 -15.07 25.40 6.68
N ARG A 168 -14.28 24.36 6.91
CA ARG A 168 -12.84 24.49 7.19
C ARG A 168 -12.13 25.03 5.94
N ARG A 169 -11.16 25.90 6.16
CA ARG A 169 -10.37 26.54 5.10
C ARG A 169 -8.94 26.04 5.17
N CYS A 170 -8.26 25.94 4.02
CA CYS A 170 -6.86 25.55 3.97
C CYS A 170 -6.05 26.60 3.20
N ILE A 171 -4.94 27.06 3.79
CA ILE A 171 -3.90 27.80 3.10
C ILE A 171 -2.77 26.82 2.80
N MET A 172 -2.40 26.72 1.53
CA MET A 172 -1.29 25.88 1.08
C MET A 172 -0.16 26.75 0.55
N VAL A 173 1.05 26.48 1.02
CA VAL A 173 2.28 27.05 0.46
C VAL A 173 3.10 25.91 -0.13
N THR A 174 3.60 26.12 -1.34
CA THR A 174 4.55 25.22 -2.01
C THR A 174 5.38 26.03 -2.99
N ASN A 175 6.63 25.62 -3.19
CA ASN A 175 7.43 26.11 -4.30
C ASN A 175 6.95 25.50 -5.62
N ASN A 176 7.36 26.10 -6.73
CA ASN A 176 7.13 25.58 -8.08
C ASN A 176 8.41 24.98 -8.68
N GLU A 177 9.07 24.13 -7.91
CA GLU A 177 10.31 23.48 -8.34
C GLU A 177 10.06 22.37 -9.36
N VAL A 178 11.07 22.09 -10.19
CA VAL A 178 11.12 21.00 -11.16
C VAL A 178 12.17 19.98 -10.70
N SER A 179 12.22 18.79 -11.31
CA SER A 179 13.28 17.83 -11.01
C SER A 179 14.68 18.35 -11.40
N ALA A 180 15.74 17.76 -10.83
CA ALA A 180 17.11 18.14 -11.16
C ALA A 180 17.43 17.89 -12.66
N GLU A 181 16.86 16.83 -13.22
CA GLU A 181 16.98 16.47 -14.63
C GLU A 181 16.28 17.50 -15.53
N GLU A 182 15.05 17.91 -15.18
CA GLU A 182 14.30 18.95 -15.88
C GLU A 182 15.01 20.31 -15.78
N GLU A 183 15.50 20.69 -14.59
CA GLU A 183 16.25 21.93 -14.40
C GLU A 183 17.50 21.97 -15.30
N LYS A 184 18.24 20.86 -15.40
CA LYS A 184 19.39 20.77 -16.32
C LYS A 184 18.96 20.90 -17.78
N ALA A 185 17.87 20.24 -18.18
CA ALA A 185 17.37 20.28 -19.55
C ALA A 185 16.83 21.67 -19.94
N PHE A 186 16.14 22.35 -19.04
CA PHE A 186 15.64 23.70 -19.26
C PHE A 186 16.76 24.72 -19.36
N ARG A 187 17.75 24.66 -18.46
CA ARG A 187 18.93 25.54 -18.56
C ARG A 187 19.70 25.34 -19.86
N ALA A 188 19.81 24.11 -20.35
CA ALA A 188 20.44 23.83 -21.64
C ALA A 188 19.67 24.43 -22.83
N LYS A 189 18.37 24.68 -22.67
CA LYS A 189 17.51 25.39 -23.65
C LYS A 189 17.46 26.90 -23.42
N GLY A 190 18.21 27.44 -22.46
CA GLY A 190 18.18 28.86 -22.10
C GLY A 190 16.95 29.29 -21.29
N LEU A 191 16.18 28.34 -20.75
CA LEU A 191 15.05 28.62 -19.87
C LEU A 191 15.51 28.81 -18.42
N HIS A 192 14.82 29.70 -17.71
CA HIS A 192 15.08 30.11 -16.35
C HIS A 192 13.81 30.00 -15.48
N LYS A 193 14.01 29.96 -14.15
CA LYS A 193 12.91 30.00 -13.17
C LYS A 193 12.11 31.29 -13.38
N GLY A 194 10.79 31.19 -13.47
CA GLY A 194 9.90 32.28 -13.83
C GLY A 194 9.45 32.28 -15.29
N ASP A 195 10.15 31.59 -16.20
CA ASP A 195 9.70 31.46 -17.58
C ASP A 195 8.43 30.61 -17.65
N GLU A 196 7.47 31.00 -18.50
CA GLU A 196 6.18 30.32 -18.58
C GLU A 196 6.33 28.83 -18.92
N GLU A 197 7.28 28.49 -19.80
CA GLU A 197 7.60 27.11 -20.14
C GLU A 197 8.20 26.33 -18.98
N TRP A 198 9.01 26.97 -18.12
CA TRP A 198 9.55 26.36 -16.91
C TRP A 198 8.46 26.11 -15.88
N GLU A 199 7.68 27.15 -15.59
CA GLU A 199 6.69 27.15 -14.53
C GLU A 199 5.61 26.08 -14.76
N LYS A 200 5.29 25.74 -16.01
CA LYS A 200 4.32 24.69 -16.37
C LYS A 200 4.66 23.30 -15.83
N PHE A 201 5.95 23.01 -15.58
CA PHE A 201 6.40 21.70 -15.09
C PHE A 201 6.63 21.69 -13.58
N GLY A 202 6.63 22.85 -12.93
CA GLY A 202 6.89 22.92 -11.50
C GLY A 202 5.78 22.28 -10.67
N ILE A 203 6.12 21.81 -9.46
CA ILE A 203 5.20 21.09 -8.55
C ILE A 203 3.90 21.86 -8.30
N ALA A 204 3.95 23.18 -8.10
CA ALA A 204 2.75 23.97 -7.82
C ALA A 204 1.77 23.94 -9.00
N ARG A 205 2.26 24.23 -10.21
CA ARG A 205 1.44 24.33 -11.43
C ARG A 205 1.06 22.96 -12.00
N TYR A 206 1.95 22.00 -11.90
CA TYR A 206 1.84 20.71 -12.60
C TYR A 206 1.19 19.61 -11.75
N VAL A 207 1.27 19.73 -10.41
CA VAL A 207 0.80 18.70 -9.47
C VAL A 207 -0.24 19.26 -8.51
N ASN A 208 0.14 20.27 -7.71
CA ASN A 208 -0.66 20.76 -6.60
C ASN A 208 -1.98 21.38 -7.06
N TRP A 209 -1.92 22.35 -7.97
CA TRP A 209 -3.10 23.02 -8.50
C TRP A 209 -4.02 22.06 -9.28
N PRO A 210 -3.51 21.20 -10.17
CA PRO A 210 -4.33 20.18 -10.81
C PRO A 210 -5.02 19.25 -9.80
N ARG A 211 -4.29 18.66 -8.83
CA ARG A 211 -4.91 17.82 -7.78
C ARG A 211 -6.00 18.59 -7.05
N THR A 212 -5.74 19.84 -6.69
CA THR A 212 -6.70 20.70 -5.99
C THR A 212 -7.97 20.87 -6.80
N LYS A 213 -7.85 21.34 -8.04
CA LYS A 213 -8.98 21.53 -8.96
C LYS A 213 -9.76 20.24 -9.14
N CYS A 214 -9.07 19.14 -9.41
CA CYS A 214 -9.69 17.83 -9.60
C CYS A 214 -10.42 17.33 -8.35
N SER A 215 -9.85 17.56 -7.15
CA SER A 215 -10.50 17.18 -5.88
C SER A 215 -11.76 18.00 -5.58
N ILE A 216 -11.80 19.28 -6.00
CA ILE A 216 -12.96 20.15 -5.82
C ILE A 216 -14.07 19.79 -6.81
N LEU A 217 -13.70 19.52 -8.07
CA LEU A 217 -14.65 19.29 -9.16
C LEU A 217 -15.08 17.83 -9.30
N GLY A 218 -14.37 16.88 -8.68
CA GLY A 218 -14.65 15.45 -8.82
C GLY A 218 -14.30 14.89 -10.22
N VAL A 219 -13.40 15.54 -10.96
CA VAL A 219 -12.97 15.14 -12.31
C VAL A 219 -11.46 15.06 -12.42
N ASP A 220 -10.94 14.20 -13.30
CA ASP A 220 -9.50 14.14 -13.61
C ASP A 220 -9.03 15.39 -14.39
N VAL A 221 -7.74 15.47 -14.73
CA VAL A 221 -7.20 16.60 -15.51
C VAL A 221 -7.77 16.72 -16.92
N ASN A 222 -8.40 15.67 -17.44
CA ASN A 222 -9.06 15.65 -18.75
C ASN A 222 -10.56 15.96 -18.65
N GLY A 223 -11.10 16.17 -17.44
CA GLY A 223 -12.52 16.43 -17.20
C GLY A 223 -13.38 15.18 -17.06
N ASN A 224 -12.79 13.98 -17.03
CA ASN A 224 -13.56 12.75 -16.82
C ASN A 224 -13.94 12.59 -15.34
N PRO A 225 -15.16 12.15 -15.02
CA PRO A 225 -15.55 11.84 -13.65
C PRO A 225 -14.61 10.83 -13.01
N ILE A 226 -14.19 11.12 -11.79
CA ILE A 226 -13.33 10.21 -11.04
C ILE A 226 -14.19 9.08 -10.45
N GLN A 227 -13.86 7.83 -10.79
CA GLN A 227 -14.60 6.66 -10.33
C GLN A 227 -14.12 6.15 -8.96
N GLY A 228 -15.10 5.81 -8.11
CA GLY A 228 -14.91 5.19 -6.80
C GLY A 228 -15.59 5.98 -5.68
N ASP A 229 -15.74 5.35 -4.51
CA ASP A 229 -16.13 6.04 -3.29
C ASP A 229 -14.88 6.54 -2.54
N TYR A 230 -14.96 7.79 -2.09
CA TYR A 230 -13.90 8.52 -1.40
C TYR A 230 -14.28 8.84 0.04
N ILE A 231 -15.56 8.66 0.38
CA ILE A 231 -16.12 8.94 1.69
C ILE A 231 -15.78 7.78 2.61
N THR A 232 -15.10 8.08 3.71
CA THR A 232 -14.68 7.07 4.68
C THR A 232 -15.72 6.81 5.77
N SER A 233 -16.74 7.67 5.87
CA SER A 233 -17.84 7.53 6.82
C SER A 233 -18.91 6.52 6.39
N ASN A 234 -18.92 6.11 5.12
CA ASN A 234 -19.83 5.08 4.64
C ASN A 234 -19.47 3.73 5.29
N THR A 235 -20.38 3.19 6.08
CA THR A 235 -20.23 1.88 6.72
C THR A 235 -21.10 0.87 5.98
N GLU A 236 -20.50 -0.25 5.58
CA GLU A 236 -21.23 -1.39 5.00
C GLU A 236 -21.34 -2.51 6.05
N GLU A 237 -22.56 -2.94 6.34
CA GLU A 237 -22.78 -4.13 7.15
C GLU A 237 -22.45 -5.39 6.33
N LYS A 238 -21.30 -5.99 6.61
CA LYS A 238 -20.91 -7.26 6.00
C LYS A 238 -21.21 -8.42 6.94
N VAL A 239 -22.19 -9.26 6.58
CA VAL A 239 -22.45 -10.52 7.28
C VAL A 239 -21.29 -11.48 7.00
N VAL A 240 -20.35 -11.58 7.95
CA VAL A 240 -19.27 -12.55 7.88
C VAL A 240 -19.76 -13.86 8.49
N LYS A 241 -19.84 -14.92 7.68
CA LYS A 241 -20.20 -16.26 8.15
C LYS A 241 -19.11 -16.75 9.12
N ARG A 242 -19.37 -16.68 10.43
CA ARG A 242 -18.45 -17.19 11.44
C ARG A 242 -18.57 -18.71 11.49
N SER A 243 -17.48 -19.43 11.24
CA SER A 243 -17.45 -20.87 11.54
C SER A 243 -17.18 -21.06 13.02
N ILE A 244 -18.24 -21.29 13.79
CA ILE A 244 -18.09 -21.74 15.18
C ILE A 244 -17.88 -23.26 15.10
N LYS A 245 -16.64 -23.72 15.31
CA LYS A 245 -16.37 -25.15 15.52
C LYS A 245 -16.48 -25.42 17.01
N GLN A 246 -17.52 -26.13 17.42
CA GLN A 246 -17.60 -26.72 18.75
C GLN A 246 -16.61 -27.89 18.80
N ILE A 247 -15.59 -27.79 19.65
CA ILE A 247 -14.69 -28.91 19.94
C ILE A 247 -15.36 -29.71 21.04
N SER A 248 -15.90 -30.89 20.71
CA SER A 248 -16.31 -31.88 21.71
C SER A 248 -15.06 -32.61 22.20
N LEU A 249 -14.77 -32.53 23.49
CA LEU A 249 -13.88 -33.50 24.13
C LEU A 249 -14.65 -34.82 24.26
N ASP A 250 -14.36 -35.77 23.37
CA ASP A 250 -14.66 -37.17 23.65
C ASP A 250 -13.62 -37.68 24.65
N LEU A 251 -13.99 -37.70 25.93
CA LEU A 251 -13.30 -38.51 26.90
C LEU A 251 -13.54 -39.97 26.49
N ARG A 252 -12.53 -40.59 25.86
CA ARG A 252 -12.55 -42.03 25.61
C ARG A 252 -12.68 -42.71 26.97
N ASP A 253 -13.81 -43.35 27.17
CA ASP A 253 -13.93 -44.37 28.20
C ASP A 253 -13.10 -45.56 27.72
N ASP A 254 -12.02 -45.87 28.44
CA ASP A 254 -11.10 -46.98 28.14
C ASP A 254 -11.74 -48.37 28.39
N SER A 255 -13.08 -48.45 28.39
CA SER A 255 -13.86 -49.62 28.76
C SER A 255 -14.30 -50.51 27.58
N LEU A 256 -14.03 -50.15 26.33
CA LEU A 256 -14.43 -50.96 25.16
C LEU A 256 -13.25 -51.29 24.24
N GLY A 257 -12.81 -52.54 24.34
CA GLY A 257 -11.68 -53.10 23.61
C GLY A 257 -11.90 -53.31 22.11
N THR A 258 -10.76 -53.26 21.41
CA THR A 258 -10.33 -54.10 20.28
C THR A 258 -11.21 -54.17 19.01
N LYS A 259 -10.68 -53.60 17.91
CA LYS A 259 -10.15 -54.26 16.69
C LYS A 259 -10.40 -53.39 15.46
N LEU A 260 -9.33 -52.88 14.86
CA LEU A 260 -9.31 -52.41 13.48
C LEU A 260 -8.84 -53.59 12.60
N LYS A 261 -9.65 -53.93 11.58
CA LYS A 261 -9.19 -54.60 10.37
C LYS A 261 -8.83 -53.55 9.34
#